data_AF-A0A9D6G5N3-F1
#
_entry.id   AF-A0A9D6G5N3-F1
#
_cell.length_a   1.000
_cell.length_b   1.000
_cell.length_c   1.000
_cell.angle_alpha   90.00
_cell.angle_beta   90.00
_cell.angle_gamma   90.00
#
_symmetry.space_group_name_H-M   'P 1'
#
loop_
_entity.id
_entity.type
_entity.pdbx_description
1 polymer ?
#
loop_
_entity_poly.entity_id
_entity_poly.type
_entity_poly.pdbx_seq_one_letter_code
_entity_poly.pdbx_strand_id
1 'polypeptide(L)'
;MRVVFLIGFLIAMAARPAAAGEPDELARIRKDYADVLALSGVARDELLAFARLLRKQPAMAIDFTHLDPPQHCLNTGGDMVHVADDPSARVSLAYLHPAKPLVDAGLDVTKLLVEPETSAELEGDTWYYYPANGRTEPFHGRALGMPMIVRTVKGAR
;
A
#
# COMPACT_ATOMS: atom_id res chain seq x y z
N MET A 1 -76.55 30.70 18.07
CA MET A 1 -75.12 30.87 18.42
C MET A 1 -74.30 29.97 17.51
N ARG A 2 -73.48 30.55 16.63
CA ARG A 2 -72.54 29.85 15.75
C ARG A 2 -71.16 29.93 16.42
N VAL A 3 -70.59 28.80 16.80
CA VAL A 3 -69.20 28.73 17.26
C VAL A 3 -68.37 28.26 16.06
N VAL A 4 -67.51 29.15 15.58
CA VAL A 4 -66.55 28.89 14.49
C VAL A 4 -65.24 28.42 15.12
N PHE A 5 -64.69 27.34 14.57
CA PHE A 5 -63.42 26.72 14.93
C PHE A 5 -62.22 27.63 14.60
N LEU A 6 -61.20 27.63 15.46
CA LEU A 6 -59.81 27.86 15.03
C LEU A 6 -58.89 26.91 15.80
N ILE A 7 -58.63 25.74 15.19
CA ILE A 7 -57.52 24.87 15.59
C ILE A 7 -56.31 25.40 14.84
N GLY A 8 -55.43 26.10 15.55
CA GLY A 8 -54.14 26.53 15.03
C GLY A 8 -53.21 25.33 14.89
N PHE A 9 -52.92 24.94 13.66
CA PHE A 9 -51.93 23.92 13.34
C PHE A 9 -50.54 24.59 13.39
N LEU A 10 -49.81 24.44 14.50
CA LEU A 10 -48.40 24.82 14.57
C LEU A 10 -47.59 23.80 13.75
N ILE A 11 -47.19 24.19 12.54
CA ILE A 11 -46.17 23.47 11.78
C ILE A 11 -44.83 23.82 12.43
N ALA A 12 -44.32 22.93 13.29
CA ALA A 12 -42.93 22.95 13.69
C ALA A 12 -42.08 22.61 12.46
N MET A 13 -41.49 23.63 11.83
CA MET A 13 -40.35 23.46 10.94
C MET A 13 -39.21 22.91 11.80
N ALA A 14 -39.08 21.59 11.86
CA ALA A 14 -37.86 20.96 12.31
C ALA A 14 -36.77 21.40 11.34
N ALA A 15 -35.96 22.37 11.75
CA ALA A 15 -34.70 22.66 11.10
C ALA A 15 -33.93 21.35 11.08
N ARG A 16 -33.77 20.76 9.88
CA ARG A 16 -32.77 19.72 9.66
C ARG A 16 -31.47 20.30 10.20
N PRO A 17 -30.78 19.66 11.16
CA PRO A 17 -29.44 20.09 11.48
C PRO A 17 -28.66 20.04 10.18
N ALA A 18 -28.16 21.20 9.74
CA ALA A 18 -27.19 21.27 8.66
C ALA A 18 -26.10 20.26 9.00
N ALA A 19 -25.74 19.41 8.04
CA ALA A 19 -24.81 18.31 8.23
C ALA A 19 -23.49 18.83 8.84
N ALA A 20 -23.36 18.76 10.16
CA ALA A 20 -22.15 19.08 10.91
C ALA A 20 -21.04 18.04 10.68
N GLY A 21 -21.05 17.37 9.53
CA GLY A 21 -20.13 16.30 9.15
C GLY A 21 -19.50 16.50 7.77
N GLU A 22 -20.11 17.25 6.84
CA GLU A 22 -19.59 17.39 5.48
C GLU A 22 -18.32 18.27 5.39
N PRO A 23 -18.23 19.44 6.05
CA PRO A 23 -17.00 20.25 6.00
C PRO A 23 -15.81 19.56 6.68
N ASP A 24 -16.05 18.89 7.80
CA ASP A 24 -15.03 18.21 8.58
C ASP A 24 -14.54 16.92 7.90
N GLU A 25 -15.44 16.19 7.24
CA GLU A 25 -15.11 15.04 6.42
C GLU A 25 -14.31 15.45 5.17
N LEU A 26 -14.71 16.52 4.48
CA LEU A 26 -13.97 17.03 3.33
C LEU A 26 -12.57 17.52 3.73
N ALA A 27 -12.44 18.19 4.88
CA ALA A 27 -11.15 18.61 5.41
C ALA A 27 -10.25 17.41 5.74
N ARG A 28 -10.82 16.36 6.36
CA ARG A 28 -10.10 15.10 6.63
C ARG A 28 -9.66 14.41 5.35
N ILE A 29 -10.54 14.23 4.36
CA ILE A 29 -10.18 13.61 3.08
C ILE A 29 -9.06 14.39 2.39
N ARG A 30 -9.14 15.72 2.36
CA ARG A 30 -8.08 16.55 1.77
C ARG A 30 -6.74 16.38 2.49
N LYS A 31 -6.76 16.19 3.80
CA LYS A 31 -5.56 15.95 4.61
C LYS A 31 -5.00 14.55 4.35
N ASP A 32 -5.81 13.51 4.50
CA ASP A 32 -5.38 12.10 4.42
C ASP A 32 -4.91 11.72 3.01
N TYR A 33 -5.45 12.39 1.97
CA TYR A 33 -5.10 12.15 0.58
C TYR A 33 -4.32 13.32 -0.04
N ALA A 34 -3.69 14.19 0.76
CA ALA A 34 -3.02 15.39 0.26
C ALA A 34 -2.00 15.08 -0.85
N ASP A 35 -1.14 14.08 -0.65
CA ASP A 35 -0.12 13.67 -1.61
C ASP A 35 -0.76 13.12 -2.89
N VAL A 36 -1.81 12.30 -2.75
CA VAL A 36 -2.59 11.75 -3.87
C VAL A 36 -3.25 12.87 -4.69
N LEU A 37 -3.82 13.86 -4.02
CA LEU A 37 -4.49 15.00 -4.64
C LEU A 37 -3.50 15.97 -5.31
N ALA A 38 -2.24 16.00 -4.86
CA ALA A 38 -1.17 16.78 -5.47
C ALA A 38 -0.64 16.16 -6.78
N LEU A 39 -0.86 14.86 -7.02
CA LEU A 39 -0.46 14.20 -8.26
C LEU A 39 -1.27 14.70 -9.47
N SER A 40 -0.60 14.78 -10.61
CA SER A 40 -1.23 15.15 -11.89
C SER A 40 -0.68 14.31 -13.05
N GLY A 41 -1.40 14.31 -14.17
CA GLY A 41 -1.03 13.54 -15.36
C GLY A 41 -0.88 12.04 -15.07
N VAL A 42 0.15 11.43 -15.65
CA VAL A 42 0.40 9.98 -15.62
C VAL A 42 0.54 9.43 -14.20
N ALA A 43 1.23 10.14 -13.29
CA ALA A 43 1.43 9.67 -11.92
C ALA A 43 0.10 9.48 -11.16
N ARG A 44 -0.85 10.41 -11.37
CA ARG A 44 -2.20 10.28 -10.80
C ARG A 44 -2.94 9.10 -11.43
N ASP A 45 -2.86 8.96 -12.74
CA ASP A 45 -3.58 7.92 -13.47
C ASP A 45 -3.09 6.51 -13.10
N GLU A 46 -1.78 6.35 -12.84
CA GLU A 46 -1.16 5.12 -12.33
C GLU A 46 -1.66 4.76 -10.92
N LEU A 47 -1.60 5.71 -9.97
CA LEU A 47 -2.11 5.48 -8.63
C LEU A 47 -3.60 5.11 -8.63
N LEU A 48 -4.40 5.77 -9.48
CA LEU A 48 -5.81 5.46 -9.64
C LEU A 48 -6.05 4.05 -10.20
N ALA A 49 -5.16 3.54 -11.05
CA ALA A 49 -5.24 2.17 -11.55
C ALA A 49 -5.04 1.16 -10.41
N PHE A 50 -4.02 1.36 -9.57
CA PHE A 50 -3.80 0.54 -8.37
C PHE A 50 -4.99 0.60 -7.40
N ALA A 51 -5.51 1.80 -7.11
CA ALA A 51 -6.67 1.97 -6.23
C ALA A 51 -7.91 1.20 -6.75
N ARG A 52 -8.17 1.23 -8.07
CA ARG A 52 -9.28 0.48 -8.68
C ARG A 52 -9.08 -1.02 -8.57
N LEU A 53 -7.86 -1.51 -8.73
CA LEU A 53 -7.49 -2.92 -8.57
C LEU A 53 -7.70 -3.37 -7.12
N LEU A 54 -7.12 -2.66 -6.15
CA LEU A 54 -7.23 -2.97 -4.73
C LEU A 54 -8.68 -2.94 -4.23
N ARG A 55 -9.52 -2.04 -4.76
CA ARG A 55 -10.96 -2.04 -4.45
C ARG A 55 -11.66 -3.35 -4.87
N LYS A 56 -11.16 -4.02 -5.90
CA LYS A 56 -11.71 -5.30 -6.38
C LYS A 56 -11.04 -6.51 -5.73
N GLN A 57 -9.78 -6.38 -5.34
CA GLN A 57 -8.98 -7.46 -4.77
C GLN A 57 -8.19 -6.96 -3.55
N PRO A 58 -8.86 -6.64 -2.43
CA PRO A 58 -8.20 -6.02 -1.27
C PRO A 58 -7.18 -6.94 -0.60
N ALA A 59 -7.33 -8.26 -0.74
CA ALA A 59 -6.40 -9.24 -0.19
C ALA A 59 -4.98 -9.18 -0.80
N MET A 60 -4.79 -8.44 -1.89
CA MET A 60 -3.47 -8.16 -2.44
C MET A 60 -2.66 -7.21 -1.53
N ALA A 61 -3.31 -6.35 -0.76
CA ALA A 61 -2.63 -5.43 0.15
C ALA A 61 -2.32 -6.12 1.48
N ILE A 62 -1.05 -6.08 1.89
CA ILE A 62 -0.58 -6.64 3.16
C ILE A 62 0.09 -5.52 3.95
N ASP A 63 -0.33 -5.40 5.21
CA ASP A 63 0.20 -4.42 6.15
C ASP A 63 1.52 -4.89 6.78
N PHE A 64 2.59 -4.17 6.49
CA PHE A 64 3.91 -4.35 7.07
C PHE A 64 4.40 -3.08 7.78
N THR A 65 3.47 -2.26 8.30
CA THR A 65 3.80 -1.02 9.03
C THR A 65 4.52 -1.27 10.36
N HIS A 66 4.60 -2.54 10.80
CA HIS A 66 5.39 -2.96 11.96
C HIS A 66 6.90 -3.10 11.65
N LEU A 67 7.31 -3.01 10.38
CA LEU A 67 8.72 -3.01 10.00
C LEU A 67 9.39 -1.66 10.30
N ASP A 68 10.71 -1.66 10.32
CA ASP A 68 11.54 -0.45 10.37
C ASP A 68 12.44 -0.38 9.11
N PRO A 69 12.17 0.53 8.16
CA PRO A 69 11.06 1.49 8.14
C PRO A 69 9.70 0.82 7.86
N PRO A 70 8.57 1.45 8.21
CA PRO A 70 7.22 0.95 7.90
C PRO A 70 6.99 0.78 6.40
N GLN A 71 6.25 -0.27 6.02
CA GLN A 71 6.02 -0.61 4.61
C GLN A 71 4.63 -1.18 4.34
N HIS A 72 4.25 -1.15 3.07
CA HIS A 72 3.11 -1.87 2.53
C HIS A 72 3.55 -2.84 1.43
N CYS A 73 2.90 -4.00 1.36
CA CYS A 73 3.15 -4.99 0.30
C CYS A 73 1.93 -5.15 -0.61
N LEU A 74 2.17 -5.15 -1.91
CA LEU A 74 1.20 -5.56 -2.93
C LEU A 74 1.59 -6.96 -3.44
N ASN A 75 0.82 -7.98 -3.06
CA ASN A 75 1.01 -9.37 -3.46
C ASN A 75 0.05 -9.73 -4.61
N THR A 76 0.62 -10.12 -5.76
CA THR A 76 -0.12 -10.43 -6.99
C THR A 76 -0.33 -11.93 -7.22
N GLY A 77 -0.08 -12.78 -6.21
CA GLY A 77 -0.20 -14.23 -6.32
C GLY A 77 1.11 -14.91 -6.72
N GLY A 78 2.24 -14.29 -6.41
CA GLY A 78 3.59 -14.81 -6.67
C GLY A 78 4.60 -13.67 -6.62
N ASP A 79 4.39 -12.66 -7.46
CA ASP A 79 5.18 -11.43 -7.41
C ASP A 79 4.66 -10.50 -6.31
N MET A 80 5.58 -9.90 -5.58
CA MET A 80 5.30 -8.97 -4.51
C MET A 80 6.10 -7.69 -4.72
N VAL A 81 5.51 -6.54 -4.35
CA VAL A 81 6.25 -5.29 -4.23
C VAL A 81 6.03 -4.71 -2.85
N HIS A 82 7.13 -4.48 -2.14
CA HIS A 82 7.16 -3.70 -0.91
C HIS A 82 7.40 -2.24 -1.26
N VAL A 83 6.67 -1.35 -0.60
CA VAL A 83 6.79 0.11 -0.70
C VAL A 83 6.97 0.66 0.70
N ALA A 84 8.07 1.37 0.93
CA ALA A 84 8.30 2.04 2.20
C ALA A 84 7.43 3.30 2.33
N ASP A 85 6.96 3.58 3.55
CA ASP A 85 6.21 4.80 3.85
C ASP A 85 7.10 6.05 3.75
N ASP A 86 8.39 5.90 4.08
CA ASP A 86 9.41 6.93 3.87
C ASP A 86 10.08 6.73 2.49
N PRO A 87 9.82 7.60 1.50
CA PRO A 87 10.43 7.48 0.18
C PRO A 87 11.94 7.72 0.19
N SER A 88 12.51 8.27 1.28
CA SER A 88 13.95 8.46 1.48
C SER A 88 14.64 7.27 2.16
N ALA A 89 13.87 6.25 2.56
CA ALA A 89 14.40 5.00 3.08
C ALA A 89 15.51 4.43 2.20
N ARG A 90 16.47 3.74 2.83
CA ARG A 90 17.59 3.08 2.12
C ARG A 90 17.11 2.20 0.97
N VAL A 91 16.02 1.48 1.21
CA VAL A 91 15.24 0.73 0.23
C VAL A 91 13.81 1.28 0.26
N SER A 92 13.41 1.97 -0.81
CA SER A 92 12.05 2.53 -0.94
C SER A 92 11.09 1.57 -1.63
N LEU A 93 11.61 0.70 -2.50
CA LEU A 93 10.86 -0.38 -3.12
C LEU A 93 11.68 -1.68 -3.08
N ALA A 94 10.99 -2.80 -2.92
CA ALA A 94 11.57 -4.11 -3.19
C ALA A 94 10.60 -4.97 -3.98
N TYR A 95 11.01 -5.42 -5.16
CA TYR A 95 10.28 -6.38 -5.97
C TYR A 95 10.78 -7.78 -5.65
N LEU A 96 9.87 -8.68 -5.34
CA LEU A 96 10.18 -10.08 -5.08
C LEU A 96 9.48 -10.92 -6.14
N HIS A 97 10.27 -11.70 -6.87
CA HIS A 97 9.81 -12.57 -7.95
C HIS A 97 10.11 -14.02 -7.61
N PRO A 98 9.19 -14.99 -7.83
CA PRO A 98 9.53 -16.40 -7.71
C PRO A 98 10.74 -16.75 -8.59
N ALA A 99 11.76 -17.37 -8.02
CA ALA A 99 13.02 -17.57 -8.74
C ALA A 99 12.93 -18.64 -9.84
N LYS A 100 12.06 -19.66 -9.65
CA LYS A 100 12.01 -20.83 -10.53
C LYS A 100 11.81 -20.48 -12.02
N PRO A 101 10.80 -19.68 -12.43
CA PRO A 101 10.62 -19.34 -13.84
C PRO A 101 11.82 -18.62 -14.46
N LEU A 102 12.52 -17.80 -13.67
CA LEU A 102 13.70 -17.06 -14.12
C LEU A 102 14.92 -17.97 -14.26
N VAL A 103 15.12 -18.89 -13.31
CA VAL A 103 16.18 -19.91 -13.38
C VAL A 103 15.97 -20.86 -14.55
N ASP A 104 14.72 -21.32 -14.75
CA ASP A 104 14.35 -22.16 -15.89
C ASP A 104 14.61 -21.44 -17.23
N ALA A 105 14.53 -20.10 -17.25
CA ALA A 105 14.85 -19.25 -18.39
C ALA A 105 16.36 -18.90 -18.53
N GLY A 106 17.22 -19.43 -17.65
CA GLY A 106 18.68 -19.28 -17.73
C GLY A 106 19.29 -18.26 -16.76
N LEU A 107 18.53 -17.74 -15.80
CA LEU A 107 19.10 -16.91 -14.73
C LEU A 107 20.05 -17.73 -13.85
N ASP A 108 21.30 -17.31 -13.77
CA ASP A 108 22.32 -17.91 -12.92
C ASP A 108 22.36 -17.22 -11.55
N VAL A 109 21.63 -17.80 -10.58
CA VAL A 109 21.51 -17.24 -9.21
C VAL A 109 22.82 -17.22 -8.43
N THR A 110 23.85 -17.98 -8.86
CA THR A 110 25.16 -17.97 -8.20
C THR A 110 25.92 -16.66 -8.41
N LYS A 111 25.47 -15.84 -9.37
CA LYS A 111 26.01 -14.51 -9.66
C LYS A 111 25.32 -13.39 -8.88
N LEU A 112 24.27 -13.71 -8.12
CA LEU A 112 23.55 -12.75 -7.30
C LEU A 112 24.07 -12.78 -5.86
N LEU A 113 23.92 -11.65 -5.16
CA LEU A 113 24.14 -11.62 -3.72
C LEU A 113 23.06 -12.46 -3.04
N VAL A 114 23.42 -13.22 -2.02
CA VAL A 114 22.41 -13.84 -1.16
C VAL A 114 21.72 -12.74 -0.37
N GLU A 115 20.39 -12.77 -0.31
CA GLU A 115 19.62 -11.81 0.47
C GLU A 115 20.02 -11.86 1.95
N PRO A 116 20.27 -10.71 2.61
CA PRO A 116 20.44 -10.63 4.06
C PRO A 116 19.23 -11.14 4.84
N GLU A 117 19.41 -11.46 6.12
CA GLU A 117 18.30 -11.92 6.98
C GLU A 117 17.48 -10.77 7.58
N THR A 118 18.02 -9.54 7.52
CA THR A 118 17.37 -8.35 8.07
C THR A 118 17.21 -7.27 7.01
N SER A 119 16.12 -6.51 7.09
CA SER A 119 15.84 -5.41 6.17
C SER A 119 16.86 -4.26 6.29
N ALA A 120 17.48 -4.09 7.46
CA ALA A 120 18.47 -3.04 7.72
C ALA A 120 19.77 -3.22 6.92
N GLU A 121 20.10 -4.46 6.55
CA GLU A 121 21.28 -4.83 5.78
C GLU A 121 21.07 -4.75 4.26
N LEU A 122 19.82 -4.59 3.82
CA LEU A 122 19.52 -4.46 2.40
C LEU A 122 20.03 -3.13 1.86
N GLU A 123 20.66 -3.19 0.70
CA GLU A 123 21.07 -2.02 -0.06
C GLU A 123 20.02 -1.69 -1.10
N GLY A 124 19.80 -0.39 -1.34
CA GLY A 124 19.05 0.07 -2.51
C GLY A 124 19.77 -0.30 -3.81
N ASP A 125 19.00 -0.39 -4.89
CA ASP A 125 19.51 -0.66 -6.24
C ASP A 125 20.34 -1.94 -6.38
N THR A 126 20.00 -2.98 -5.63
CA THR A 126 20.71 -4.27 -5.62
C THR A 126 19.82 -5.43 -6.05
N TRP A 127 20.42 -6.47 -6.63
CA TRP A 127 19.74 -7.74 -6.94
C TRP A 127 20.20 -8.82 -5.96
N TYR A 128 19.25 -9.48 -5.33
CA TYR A 128 19.49 -10.55 -4.39
C TYR A 128 18.80 -11.85 -4.80
N TYR A 129 19.31 -12.96 -4.28
CA TYR A 129 18.70 -14.27 -4.30
C TYR A 129 18.34 -14.70 -2.87
N TYR A 130 17.06 -14.99 -2.65
CA TYR A 130 16.57 -15.66 -1.45
C TYR A 130 16.50 -17.18 -1.71
N PRO A 131 17.31 -18.02 -1.05
CA PRO A 131 17.42 -19.44 -1.36
C PRO A 131 16.31 -20.33 -0.76
N ALA A 132 15.41 -19.79 0.07
CA ALA A 132 14.32 -20.54 0.72
C ALA A 132 14.73 -21.81 1.49
N ASN A 133 15.91 -21.82 2.07
CA ASN A 133 16.45 -22.91 2.88
C ASN A 133 15.94 -22.89 4.34
N GLY A 134 14.71 -22.42 4.57
CA GLY A 134 14.12 -22.27 5.90
C GLY A 134 14.53 -21.00 6.67
N ARG A 135 15.41 -20.16 6.11
CA ARG A 135 15.79 -18.89 6.73
C ARG A 135 14.67 -17.86 6.67
N THR A 136 14.67 -16.96 7.64
CA THR A 136 13.79 -15.79 7.67
C THR A 136 14.07 -14.88 6.48
N GLU A 137 13.01 -14.48 5.79
CA GLU A 137 13.05 -13.48 4.74
C GLU A 137 12.86 -12.08 5.36
N PRO A 138 13.64 -11.07 4.96
CA PRO A 138 13.80 -9.82 5.70
C PRO A 138 12.56 -8.92 5.71
N PHE A 139 11.67 -9.04 4.72
CA PHE A 139 10.48 -8.20 4.62
C PHE A 139 9.26 -8.81 5.34
N HIS A 140 9.19 -10.13 5.45
CA HIS A 140 8.04 -10.84 6.00
C HIS A 140 8.29 -11.39 7.41
N GLY A 141 9.54 -11.39 7.87
CA GLY A 141 9.90 -11.89 9.20
C GLY A 141 9.67 -13.40 9.39
N ARG A 142 9.53 -14.15 8.29
CA ARG A 142 9.34 -15.60 8.26
C ARG A 142 9.94 -16.21 7.00
N ALA A 143 10.07 -17.52 6.94
CA ALA A 143 10.46 -18.20 5.71
C ALA A 143 9.31 -18.16 4.67
N LEU A 144 9.63 -17.86 3.40
CA LEU A 144 8.64 -17.80 2.31
C LEU A 144 8.32 -19.17 1.67
N GLY A 145 9.09 -20.22 2.00
CA GLY A 145 8.86 -21.58 1.49
C GLY A 145 9.19 -21.77 0.00
N MET A 146 9.55 -20.72 -0.72
CA MET A 146 9.99 -20.77 -2.12
C MET A 146 11.09 -19.73 -2.37
N PRO A 147 12.06 -20.04 -3.25
CA PRO A 147 13.17 -19.14 -3.53
C PRO A 147 12.70 -17.93 -4.33
N MET A 148 13.27 -16.76 -4.04
CA MET A 148 12.89 -15.48 -4.66
C MET A 148 14.10 -14.80 -5.29
N ILE A 149 13.86 -14.04 -6.35
CA ILE A 149 14.76 -12.99 -6.85
C ILE A 149 14.23 -11.67 -6.33
N VAL A 150 15.08 -10.92 -5.66
CA VAL A 150 14.70 -9.67 -5.02
C VAL A 150 15.44 -8.52 -5.69
N ARG A 151 14.70 -7.52 -6.16
CA ARG A 151 15.24 -6.28 -6.69
C ARG A 151 14.86 -5.12 -5.78
N THR A 152 15.84 -4.56 -5.10
CA THR A 152 15.66 -3.34 -4.30
C THR A 152 15.83 -2.09 -5.17
N VAL A 153 15.13 -1.03 -4.80
CA VAL A 153 15.27 0.32 -5.37
C VAL A 153 15.58 1.26 -4.23
N LYS A 154 16.56 2.14 -4.46
CA LYS A 154 16.97 3.13 -3.46
C LYS A 154 15.92 4.25 -3.33
N GLY A 155 15.77 4.77 -2.12
CA GLY A 155 14.95 5.96 -1.87
C GLY A 155 15.42 7.21 -2.62
N ALA A 156 14.44 8.06 -2.94
CA ALA A 156 14.69 9.39 -3.48
C ALA A 156 15.30 10.27 -2.38
N ARG A 157 16.33 11.04 -2.74
CA ARG A 157 16.98 12.00 -1.84
C ARG A 157 16.33 13.37 -1.93
#